data_AF-A0A6N7B2V4-F1
#
_entry.id   AF-A0A6N7B2V4-F1
#
_cell.length_a   1.000
_cell.length_b   1.000
_cell.length_c   1.000
_cell.angle_alpha   90.00
_cell.angle_beta   90.00
_cell.angle_gamma   90.00
#
_symmetry.space_group_name_H-M   'P 1'
#
loop_
_entity.id
_entity.type
_entity.pdbx_description
1 polymer ?
#
loop_
_entity_poly.entity_id
_entity_poly.type
_entity_poly.pdbx_seq_one_letter_code
_entity_poly.pdbx_strand_id
1 'polypeptide(L)'
;MLLVASELVSNNVKHAAGRGMVQLWKQPGGVLDLLSLDFGPGIANLASAEEDGYSTASTLGKGLGAIRRLSDESYIYTQQQRPGQAKKWSGTVILARFYLDKENKEAKSGFKFGLFSRSLSDERYNGDRIYLQRAGRMLRWLHLDGLGHGEEAQAATADLATHLINYDSPETILAMVDTQLVNTRGAVAITGEIDLAKNSLRLSGVGDMSAHIYDQEQIQHIAFAPGILGREHRSATELRADFGKKYVIITASDGIRRNWDVANFVGLFNQHPQLIAYTLGSIMGRISDDQSICVCTIG
;
A
#
# COMPACT_ATOMS: atom_id res chain seq x y z
N MET A 1 14.49 8.89 16.11
CA MET A 1 13.75 9.50 14.99
C MET A 1 14.45 10.71 14.37
N LEU A 2 14.74 11.80 15.10
CA LEU A 2 15.32 13.04 14.51
C LEU A 2 16.59 12.79 13.66
N LEU A 3 17.55 12.03 14.17
CA LEU A 3 18.76 11.69 13.43
C LEU A 3 18.45 10.88 12.15
N VAL A 4 17.52 9.94 12.22
CA VAL A 4 17.05 9.17 11.05
C VAL A 4 16.46 10.11 9.99
N ALA A 5 15.62 11.07 10.39
CA ALA A 5 15.08 12.07 9.46
C ALA A 5 16.17 12.92 8.81
N SER A 6 17.16 13.35 9.59
CA SER A 6 18.30 14.11 9.09
C SER A 6 19.10 13.32 8.04
N GLU A 7 19.36 12.03 8.31
CA GLU A 7 20.05 11.16 7.35
C GLU A 7 19.24 10.94 6.06
N LEU A 8 17.93 10.69 6.17
CA LEU A 8 17.05 10.53 5.00
C LEU A 8 17.03 11.79 4.11
N VAL A 9 16.88 12.97 4.71
CA VAL A 9 16.93 14.25 3.97
C VAL A 9 18.32 14.45 3.35
N SER A 10 19.40 14.16 4.10
CA SER A 10 20.77 14.27 3.61
C SER A 10 21.01 13.37 2.39
N ASN A 11 20.48 12.15 2.42
CA ASN A 11 20.58 11.20 1.31
C ASN A 11 19.88 11.74 0.05
N ASN A 12 18.67 12.28 0.18
CA ASN A 12 17.96 12.88 -0.96
C ASN A 12 18.75 14.05 -1.58
N VAL A 13 19.32 14.92 -0.73
CA VAL A 13 20.13 16.07 -1.19
C VAL A 13 21.38 15.59 -1.92
N LYS A 14 22.14 14.66 -1.34
CA LYS A 14 23.44 14.21 -1.86
C LYS A 14 23.32 13.29 -3.08
N HIS A 15 22.34 12.37 -3.07
CA HIS A 15 22.28 11.28 -4.05
C HIS A 15 21.17 11.45 -5.09
N ALA A 16 20.20 12.32 -4.85
CA ALA A 16 19.12 12.61 -5.79
C ALA A 16 19.03 14.08 -6.21
N ALA A 17 20.08 14.88 -5.93
CA ALA A 17 20.14 16.31 -6.21
C ALA A 17 18.96 17.09 -5.60
N GLY A 18 18.51 16.67 -4.42
CA GLY A 18 17.37 17.27 -3.71
C GLY A 18 16.00 16.90 -4.27
N ARG A 19 15.92 16.03 -5.30
CA ARG A 19 14.65 15.58 -5.86
C ARG A 19 14.09 14.40 -5.08
N GLY A 20 13.07 14.65 -4.28
CA GLY A 20 12.42 13.63 -3.49
C GLY A 20 11.53 14.23 -2.42
N MET A 21 11.08 13.40 -1.51
CA MET A 21 10.27 13.77 -0.36
C MET A 21 10.68 12.94 0.86
N VAL A 22 10.43 13.50 2.04
CA VAL A 22 10.44 12.76 3.30
C VAL A 22 9.09 13.01 3.96
N GLN A 23 8.39 11.94 4.33
CA GLN A 23 7.04 11.99 4.88
C GLN A 23 6.99 11.20 6.19
N LEU A 24 6.27 11.74 7.18
CA LEU A 24 5.95 11.07 8.43
C LEU A 24 4.51 10.59 8.36
N TRP A 25 4.30 9.30 8.59
CA TRP A 25 3.00 8.65 8.57
C TRP A 25 2.70 8.06 9.94
N LYS A 26 1.48 8.28 10.43
CA LYS A 26 0.95 7.57 11.60
C LYS A 26 0.12 6.39 11.12
N GLN A 27 0.55 5.19 11.47
CA GLN A 27 -0.13 3.95 11.13
C GLN A 27 -0.99 3.47 12.32
N PRO A 28 -2.00 2.61 12.07
CA PRO A 28 -2.74 1.94 13.14
C PRO A 28 -1.81 1.22 14.11
N GLY A 29 -2.22 1.08 15.38
CA GLY A 29 -1.46 0.33 16.39
C GLY A 29 -0.27 1.08 17.01
N GLY A 30 -0.24 2.42 16.93
CA GLY A 30 0.82 3.20 17.58
C GLY A 30 2.16 3.10 16.85
N VAL A 31 2.12 3.11 15.51
CA VAL A 31 3.31 3.00 14.67
C VAL A 31 3.54 4.31 13.94
N LEU A 32 4.80 4.76 13.89
CA LEU A 32 5.24 5.88 13.05
C LEU A 32 6.17 5.36 11.96
N ASP A 33 5.84 5.69 10.72
CA ASP A 33 6.66 5.39 9.56
C ASP A 33 7.27 6.69 9.03
N LEU A 34 8.59 6.71 8.89
CA LEU A 34 9.30 7.77 8.21
C LEU A 34 9.74 7.24 6.84
N LEU A 35 9.13 7.79 5.80
CA LEU A 35 9.36 7.40 4.42
C LEU A 35 10.23 8.45 3.74
N SER A 36 11.32 8.04 3.12
CA SER A 36 12.02 8.83 2.10
C SER A 36 11.79 8.20 0.73
N LEU A 37 11.48 9.02 -0.26
CA LEU A 37 11.42 8.63 -1.66
C LEU A 37 12.14 9.67 -2.50
N ASP A 38 13.03 9.23 -3.37
CA ASP A 38 13.78 10.11 -4.26
C ASP A 38 13.56 9.80 -5.75
N PHE A 39 14.02 10.72 -6.60
CA PHE A 39 14.03 10.60 -8.06
C PHE A 39 15.48 10.62 -8.57
N GLY A 40 16.39 9.98 -7.82
CA GLY A 40 17.79 9.84 -8.16
C GLY A 40 18.08 8.72 -9.18
N PRO A 41 19.36 8.39 -9.39
CA PRO A 41 19.76 7.31 -10.28
C PRO A 41 19.54 5.91 -9.68
N GLY A 42 19.13 5.80 -8.41
CA GLY A 42 19.12 4.56 -7.63
C GLY A 42 20.52 4.16 -7.12
N ILE A 43 20.57 3.12 -6.29
CA ILE A 43 21.79 2.60 -5.68
C ILE A 43 22.23 1.35 -6.46
N ALA A 44 23.49 1.33 -6.92
CA ALA A 44 23.98 0.26 -7.78
C ALA A 44 24.31 -1.04 -7.05
N ASN A 45 24.90 -0.94 -5.86
CA ASN A 45 25.18 -2.08 -5.02
C ASN A 45 24.67 -1.77 -3.62
N LEU A 46 23.44 -2.20 -3.35
CA LEU A 46 22.78 -1.95 -2.06
C LEU A 46 23.54 -2.63 -0.91
N ALA A 47 24.04 -3.85 -1.13
CA ALA A 47 24.79 -4.59 -0.11
C ALA A 47 26.04 -3.81 0.34
N SER A 48 26.83 -3.29 -0.61
CA SER A 48 27.99 -2.45 -0.28
C SER A 48 27.60 -1.09 0.30
N ALA A 49 26.44 -0.52 -0.06
CA ALA A 49 25.96 0.74 0.50
C ALA A 49 25.46 0.61 1.96
N GLU A 50 25.08 -0.60 2.38
CA GLU A 50 24.69 -0.90 3.75
C GLU A 50 25.88 -1.20 4.67
N GLU A 51 27.06 -1.54 4.13
CA GLU A 51 28.27 -1.73 4.92
C GLU A 51 28.76 -0.38 5.49
N ASP A 52 28.89 -0.31 6.82
CA ASP A 52 29.39 0.89 7.52
C ASP A 52 30.75 1.31 6.94
N GLY A 53 30.82 2.51 6.36
CA GLY A 53 32.05 3.13 5.86
C GLY A 53 32.14 3.32 4.35
N TYR A 54 31.21 2.77 3.55
CA TYR A 54 31.20 2.98 2.10
C TYR A 54 30.30 4.15 1.71
N SER A 55 30.88 5.34 1.51
CA SER A 55 30.19 6.45 0.83
C SER A 55 30.94 6.82 -0.43
N THR A 56 30.24 6.89 -1.56
CA THR A 56 30.75 7.44 -2.82
C THR A 56 30.80 8.97 -2.82
N ALA A 57 30.18 9.62 -1.81
CA ALA A 57 30.16 11.07 -1.64
C ALA A 57 30.68 11.40 -0.22
N SER A 58 31.95 11.81 -0.13
CA SER A 58 32.62 12.64 0.90
C SER A 58 32.07 12.74 2.34
N THR A 59 31.36 11.73 2.85
CA THR A 59 30.83 11.66 4.22
C THR A 59 31.08 10.27 4.74
N LEU A 60 31.39 10.15 6.04
CA LEU A 60 31.50 8.87 6.73
C LEU A 60 30.26 8.03 6.38
N GLY A 61 30.41 6.96 5.59
CA GLY A 61 29.33 6.14 5.01
C GLY A 61 28.50 5.39 6.06
N LYS A 62 27.83 6.15 6.92
CA LYS A 62 27.11 5.69 8.11
C LYS A 62 25.60 5.94 8.00
N GLY A 63 25.12 6.62 6.95
CA GLY A 63 23.74 7.08 6.85
C GLY A 63 22.71 5.93 6.86
N LEU A 64 22.86 4.97 5.94
CA LEU A 64 21.98 3.78 5.90
C LEU A 64 22.14 2.89 7.13
N GLY A 65 23.36 2.69 7.61
CA GLY A 65 23.62 1.96 8.85
C GLY A 65 22.99 2.63 10.09
N ALA A 66 23.02 3.96 10.16
CA ALA A 66 22.39 4.72 11.23
C ALA A 66 20.86 4.62 11.17
N ILE A 67 20.25 4.71 9.98
CA ILE A 67 18.81 4.50 9.80
C ILE A 67 18.41 3.12 10.35
N ARG A 68 19.13 2.06 9.96
CA ARG A 68 18.86 0.70 10.43
C ARG A 68 19.05 0.51 11.93
N ARG A 69 20.10 1.08 12.52
CA ARG A 69 20.38 0.95 13.97
C ARG A 69 19.41 1.74 14.85
N LEU A 70 18.89 2.86 14.34
CA LEU A 70 18.11 3.80 15.15
C LEU A 70 16.59 3.69 14.93
N SER A 71 16.15 2.87 13.98
CA SER A 71 14.75 2.49 13.76
C SER A 71 14.47 1.11 14.34
N ASP A 72 13.20 0.80 14.60
CA ASP A 72 12.80 -0.54 15.04
C ASP A 72 12.77 -1.52 13.86
N GLU A 73 12.34 -1.04 12.69
CA GLU A 73 12.46 -1.75 11.41
C GLU A 73 12.86 -0.76 10.31
N SER A 74 13.60 -1.24 9.32
CA SER A 74 13.94 -0.46 8.13
C SER A 74 13.89 -1.30 6.87
N TYR A 75 13.36 -0.74 5.80
CA TYR A 75 13.27 -1.38 4.48
C TYR A 75 13.77 -0.42 3.40
N ILE A 76 14.54 -0.94 2.45
CA ILE A 76 15.09 -0.16 1.35
C ILE A 76 14.72 -0.83 0.03
N TYR A 77 14.14 -0.05 -0.88
CA TYR A 77 13.92 -0.42 -2.26
C TYR A 77 14.62 0.60 -3.14
N THR A 78 15.35 0.13 -4.15
CA THR A 78 16.05 1.01 -5.07
C THR A 78 15.91 0.48 -6.49
N GLN A 79 15.64 1.39 -7.42
CA GLN A 79 15.55 1.08 -8.83
C GLN A 79 16.55 1.94 -9.58
N GLN A 80 17.50 1.26 -10.22
CA GLN A 80 18.52 1.92 -11.02
C GLN A 80 17.94 2.50 -12.30
N GLN A 81 18.46 3.68 -12.67
CA GLN A 81 18.24 4.23 -13.99
C GLN A 81 18.89 3.33 -15.05
N ARG A 82 18.10 2.91 -16.06
CA ARG A 82 18.58 2.08 -17.17
C ARG A 82 18.67 2.93 -18.46
N PRO A 83 19.83 2.95 -19.14
CA PRO A 83 19.95 3.62 -20.44
C PRO A 83 18.95 3.07 -21.45
N GLY A 84 18.32 3.95 -22.23
CA GLY A 84 17.43 3.57 -23.33
C GLY A 84 16.03 3.09 -22.93
N GLN A 85 15.69 3.07 -21.63
CA GLN A 85 14.31 2.86 -21.20
C GLN A 85 13.53 4.18 -21.21
N ALA A 86 12.30 4.16 -21.74
CA ALA A 86 11.36 5.28 -21.61
C ALA A 86 11.15 5.65 -20.13
N LYS A 87 10.68 6.88 -19.86
CA LYS A 87 10.51 7.51 -18.52
C LYS A 87 9.79 6.61 -17.48
N LYS A 88 10.50 5.63 -16.93
CA LYS A 88 10.13 4.89 -15.72
C LYS A 88 10.83 5.57 -14.55
N TRP A 89 10.19 5.51 -13.38
CA TRP A 89 10.81 6.02 -12.17
C TRP A 89 12.14 5.30 -11.90
N SER A 90 13.14 6.05 -11.46
CA SER A 90 14.36 5.54 -10.84
C SER A 90 14.59 6.33 -9.56
N GLY A 91 15.23 5.69 -8.59
CA GLY A 91 15.47 6.31 -7.30
C GLY A 91 15.50 5.28 -6.18
N THR A 92 15.44 5.79 -4.96
CA THR A 92 15.44 4.98 -3.74
C THR A 92 14.26 5.35 -2.87
N VAL A 93 13.65 4.32 -2.29
CA VAL A 93 12.64 4.42 -1.25
C VAL A 93 13.21 3.78 0.01
N ILE A 94 13.22 4.53 1.11
CA ILE A 94 13.65 4.06 2.42
C ILE A 94 12.50 4.26 3.41
N LEU A 95 12.06 3.17 4.03
CA LEU A 95 11.09 3.17 5.11
C LEU A 95 11.83 2.90 6.42
N ALA A 96 11.67 3.78 7.40
CA ALA A 96 12.12 3.58 8.77
C ALA A 96 10.91 3.61 9.71
N ARG A 97 10.65 2.53 10.43
CA ARG A 97 9.49 2.33 11.30
C ARG A 97 9.88 2.43 12.77
N PHE A 98 8.98 3.03 13.55
CA PHE A 98 9.11 3.21 14.99
C PHE A 98 7.81 2.76 15.69
N TYR A 99 7.93 1.90 16.69
CA TYR A 99 6.81 1.51 17.56
C TYR A 99 6.74 2.44 18.76
N LEU A 100 5.63 3.15 18.91
CA LEU A 100 5.37 4.01 20.07
C LEU A 100 5.15 3.16 21.33
N ASP A 101 4.48 2.03 21.16
CA ASP A 101 4.23 1.04 22.22
C ASP A 101 5.06 -0.23 21.95
N LYS A 102 6.14 -0.42 22.72
CA LYS A 102 7.08 -1.54 22.51
C LYS A 102 6.48 -2.93 22.75
N GLU A 103 5.34 -3.00 23.44
CA GLU A 103 4.58 -4.23 23.65
C GLU A 103 3.76 -4.64 22.41
N ASN A 104 3.60 -3.74 21.44
CA ASN A 104 2.76 -3.93 20.26
C ASN A 104 3.51 -4.50 19.05
N LYS A 105 4.51 -5.36 19.29
CA LYS A 105 5.12 -6.13 18.19
C LYS A 105 4.09 -7.13 17.69
N GLU A 106 3.62 -6.95 16.45
CA GLU A 106 2.58 -7.79 15.84
C GLU A 106 2.84 -9.28 16.07
N ALA A 107 1.86 -9.98 16.65
CA ALA A 107 1.89 -11.43 16.77
C ALA A 107 1.98 -12.05 15.37
N LYS A 108 2.92 -12.99 15.17
CA LYS A 108 3.18 -13.68 13.88
C LYS A 108 1.89 -14.22 13.26
N SER A 109 1.33 -13.47 12.33
CA SER A 109 0.02 -13.70 11.70
C SER A 109 0.03 -14.72 10.57
N GLY A 110 1.20 -14.95 9.98
CA GLY A 110 1.34 -15.45 8.61
C GLY A 110 1.03 -14.39 7.52
N PHE A 111 0.31 -13.33 7.88
CA PHE A 111 0.09 -12.11 7.09
C PHE A 111 0.97 -10.95 7.51
N LYS A 112 1.36 -10.14 6.53
CA LYS A 112 1.76 -8.75 6.72
C LYS A 112 0.94 -7.88 5.78
N PHE A 113 0.64 -6.66 6.20
CA PHE A 113 -0.09 -5.70 5.37
C PHE A 113 0.60 -4.35 5.30
N GLY A 114 0.21 -3.56 4.31
CA GLY A 114 0.68 -2.22 4.05
C GLY A 114 -0.45 -1.36 3.55
N LEU A 115 -0.56 -0.15 4.08
CA LEU A 115 -1.65 0.78 3.76
C LEU A 115 -1.09 2.10 3.27
N PHE A 116 -1.65 2.62 2.19
CA PHE A 116 -1.47 3.98 1.74
C PHE A 116 -2.85 4.60 1.55
N SER A 117 -3.07 5.79 2.09
CA SER A 117 -4.30 6.55 1.88
C SER A 117 -3.96 8.03 1.99
N ARG A 118 -4.30 8.80 0.96
CA ARG A 118 -4.01 10.22 0.85
C ARG A 118 -5.19 10.91 0.19
N SER A 119 -5.62 12.02 0.76
CA SER A 119 -6.71 12.81 0.20
C SER A 119 -6.24 13.60 -1.02
N LEU A 120 -7.19 13.93 -1.88
CA LEU A 120 -7.04 14.90 -2.96
C LEU A 120 -6.41 16.17 -2.40
N SER A 121 -5.27 16.58 -2.97
CA SER A 121 -4.55 17.79 -2.59
C SER A 121 -4.17 17.89 -1.10
N ASP A 122 -4.03 16.76 -0.39
CA ASP A 122 -3.78 16.74 1.07
C ASP A 122 -4.88 17.44 1.89
N GLU A 123 -6.11 17.45 1.38
CA GLU A 123 -7.26 18.03 2.05
C GLU A 123 -7.64 17.26 3.32
N ARG A 124 -8.44 17.91 4.18
CA ARG A 124 -8.84 17.33 5.48
C ARG A 124 -9.62 16.01 5.36
N TYR A 125 -10.37 15.85 4.28
CA TYR A 125 -11.29 14.74 4.09
C TYR A 125 -10.84 13.84 2.95
N ASN A 126 -10.94 12.53 3.17
CA ASN A 126 -10.62 11.52 2.16
C ASN A 126 -11.84 10.64 1.89
N GLY A 127 -12.29 10.58 0.64
CA GLY A 127 -13.37 9.70 0.18
C GLY A 127 -13.00 8.22 0.27
N ASP A 128 -11.72 7.89 0.09
CA ASP A 128 -11.21 6.54 0.17
C ASP A 128 -11.16 6.03 1.61
N ARG A 129 -11.46 4.73 1.79
CA ARG A 129 -11.32 4.07 3.09
C ARG A 129 -10.94 2.60 2.99
N ILE A 130 -10.10 2.16 3.91
CA ILE A 130 -9.72 0.76 4.08
C ILE A 130 -10.08 0.31 5.49
N TYR A 131 -10.92 -0.72 5.58
CA TYR A 131 -11.19 -1.47 6.80
C TYR A 131 -10.45 -2.80 6.77
N LEU A 132 -9.84 -3.18 7.89
CA LEU A 132 -9.17 -4.46 8.07
C LEU A 132 -9.78 -5.16 9.29
N GLN A 133 -10.11 -6.44 9.14
CA GLN A 133 -10.54 -7.31 10.23
C GLN A 133 -9.71 -8.58 10.22
N ARG A 134 -8.99 -8.82 11.32
CA ARG A 134 -8.18 -10.02 11.50
C ARG A 134 -8.80 -10.92 12.57
N ALA A 135 -8.91 -12.20 12.26
CA ALA A 135 -9.39 -13.22 13.18
C ALA A 135 -8.52 -14.49 13.04
N GLY A 136 -7.51 -14.61 13.92
CA GLY A 136 -6.58 -15.76 13.88
C GLY A 136 -5.84 -15.88 12.54
N ARG A 137 -6.15 -16.94 11.78
CA ARG A 137 -5.59 -17.28 10.46
C ARG A 137 -6.39 -16.70 9.29
N MET A 138 -7.39 -15.87 9.57
CA MET A 138 -8.22 -15.21 8.57
C MET A 138 -7.97 -13.71 8.59
N LEU A 139 -7.84 -13.12 7.41
CA LEU A 139 -7.79 -11.68 7.18
C LEU A 139 -8.91 -11.30 6.22
N ARG A 140 -9.71 -10.31 6.59
CA ARG A 140 -10.70 -9.67 5.72
C ARG A 140 -10.40 -8.20 5.56
N TRP A 141 -10.74 -7.65 4.41
CA TRP A 141 -10.69 -6.21 4.17
C TRP A 141 -11.87 -5.73 3.35
N LEU A 142 -12.18 -4.45 3.49
CA LEU A 142 -13.10 -3.71 2.65
C LEU A 142 -12.40 -2.41 2.26
N HIS A 143 -12.18 -2.23 0.96
CA HIS A 143 -11.53 -1.07 0.37
C HIS A 143 -12.59 -0.33 -0.44
N LEU A 144 -12.84 0.93 -0.11
CA LEU A 144 -13.87 1.76 -0.71
C LEU A 144 -13.28 3.03 -1.29
N ASP A 145 -13.94 3.54 -2.31
CA ASP A 145 -13.77 4.87 -2.89
C ASP A 145 -15.17 5.47 -3.02
N GLY A 146 -15.42 6.51 -2.22
CA GLY A 146 -16.71 7.19 -2.15
C GLY A 146 -16.88 8.17 -3.30
N LEU A 147 -18.05 8.21 -3.94
CA LEU A 147 -18.21 9.05 -5.12
C LEU A 147 -17.89 10.52 -4.89
N GLY A 148 -16.97 11.04 -5.71
CA GLY A 148 -16.49 12.40 -5.63
C GLY A 148 -15.31 12.50 -4.67
N HIS A 149 -15.24 13.60 -3.92
CA HIS A 149 -14.19 13.82 -2.94
C HIS A 149 -14.74 14.66 -1.78
N GLY A 150 -13.94 14.80 -0.71
CA GLY A 150 -14.28 15.66 0.42
C GLY A 150 -15.23 15.00 1.44
N GLU A 151 -15.93 15.83 2.21
CA GLU A 151 -16.67 15.38 3.40
C GLU A 151 -17.79 14.40 3.08
N GLU A 152 -18.54 14.61 1.99
CA GLU A 152 -19.66 13.73 1.62
C GLU A 152 -19.18 12.34 1.14
N ALA A 153 -18.08 12.29 0.40
CA ALA A 153 -17.46 11.04 -0.01
C ALA A 153 -16.92 10.27 1.21
N GLN A 154 -16.24 10.97 2.12
CA GLN A 154 -15.72 10.41 3.37
C GLN A 154 -16.85 9.85 4.28
N ALA A 155 -17.99 10.54 4.30
CA ALA A 155 -19.16 10.12 5.06
C ALA A 155 -19.82 8.89 4.43
N ALA A 156 -19.87 8.79 3.10
CA ALA A 156 -20.40 7.61 2.41
C ALA A 156 -19.61 6.35 2.74
N THR A 157 -18.29 6.43 2.91
CA THR A 157 -17.47 5.26 3.25
C THR A 157 -17.40 4.98 4.76
N ALA A 158 -18.21 5.65 5.59
CA ALA A 158 -18.16 5.57 7.07
C ALA A 158 -18.98 4.45 7.68
N ASP A 159 -18.50 3.99 8.85
CA ASP A 159 -19.18 3.04 9.72
C ASP A 159 -19.56 1.71 9.03
N LEU A 160 -18.69 1.24 8.12
CA LEU A 160 -18.87 -0.03 7.39
C LEU A 160 -18.03 -1.19 7.97
N ALA A 161 -17.21 -0.95 8.99
CA ALA A 161 -16.29 -1.94 9.55
C ALA A 161 -17.00 -3.20 10.08
N THR A 162 -18.18 -3.04 10.66
CA THR A 162 -18.95 -4.12 11.30
C THR A 162 -19.39 -5.18 10.30
N HIS A 163 -19.55 -4.84 9.01
CA HIS A 163 -19.88 -5.80 7.96
C HIS A 163 -18.82 -6.89 7.82
N LEU A 164 -17.54 -6.58 8.04
CA LEU A 164 -16.46 -7.57 7.97
C LEU A 164 -16.58 -8.67 9.05
N ILE A 165 -17.30 -8.38 10.13
CA ILE A 165 -17.48 -9.27 11.28
C ILE A 165 -18.81 -10.00 11.19
N ASN A 166 -19.86 -9.31 10.73
CA ASN A 166 -21.24 -9.79 10.82
C ASN A 166 -21.66 -10.73 9.67
N TYR A 167 -20.87 -10.82 8.59
CA TYR A 167 -21.21 -11.61 7.41
C TYR A 167 -20.09 -12.54 6.98
N ASP A 168 -20.42 -13.64 6.31
CA ASP A 168 -19.52 -14.79 6.13
C ASP A 168 -18.74 -14.83 4.81
N SER A 169 -19.12 -13.98 3.84
CA SER A 169 -18.49 -13.96 2.51
C SER A 169 -18.29 -12.53 1.98
N PRO A 170 -17.25 -12.31 1.15
CA PRO A 170 -17.07 -11.09 0.38
C PRO A 170 -18.33 -10.62 -0.37
N GLU A 171 -19.04 -11.54 -1.01
CA GLU A 171 -20.27 -11.22 -1.76
C GLU A 171 -21.38 -10.68 -0.84
N THR A 172 -21.64 -11.34 0.29
CA THR A 172 -22.66 -10.90 1.25
C THR A 172 -22.24 -9.59 1.91
N ILE A 173 -20.96 -9.40 2.22
CA ILE A 173 -20.44 -8.11 2.72
C ILE A 173 -20.78 -6.98 1.75
N LEU A 174 -20.52 -7.13 0.45
CA LEU A 174 -20.86 -6.10 -0.54
C LEU A 174 -22.36 -5.84 -0.64
N ALA A 175 -23.20 -6.88 -0.61
CA ALA A 175 -24.65 -6.71 -0.65
C ALA A 175 -25.18 -5.91 0.56
N MET A 176 -24.57 -6.10 1.73
CA MET A 176 -24.95 -5.37 2.94
C MET A 176 -24.40 -3.94 2.97
N VAL A 177 -23.20 -3.73 2.42
CA VAL A 177 -22.67 -2.39 2.16
C VAL A 177 -23.57 -1.65 1.17
N ASP A 178 -23.96 -2.27 0.05
CA ASP A 178 -24.88 -1.71 -0.95
C ASP A 178 -26.17 -1.19 -0.31
N THR A 179 -26.80 -2.03 0.52
CA THR A 179 -28.02 -1.69 1.25
C THR A 179 -27.84 -0.48 2.17
N GLN A 180 -26.69 -0.37 2.88
CA GLN A 180 -26.40 0.76 3.77
C GLN A 180 -26.15 2.06 2.98
N LEU A 181 -25.65 1.97 1.75
CA LEU A 181 -25.25 3.14 0.96
C LEU A 181 -26.39 3.80 0.18
N VAL A 182 -27.61 3.22 0.14
CA VAL A 182 -28.75 3.70 -0.67
C VAL A 182 -29.04 5.21 -0.51
N ASN A 183 -28.89 5.76 0.70
CA ASN A 183 -29.17 7.17 0.98
C ASN A 183 -27.91 8.06 1.06
N THR A 184 -26.78 7.58 0.56
CA THR A 184 -25.49 8.30 0.57
C THR A 184 -25.09 8.75 -0.84
N ARG A 185 -23.89 9.31 -1.02
CA ARG A 185 -23.33 9.50 -2.37
C ARG A 185 -23.13 8.18 -3.13
N GLY A 186 -22.99 7.06 -2.41
CA GLY A 186 -22.59 5.77 -2.94
C GLY A 186 -21.06 5.65 -3.01
N ALA A 187 -20.60 4.44 -3.29
CA ALA A 187 -19.17 4.12 -3.38
C ALA A 187 -18.94 2.99 -4.37
N VAL A 188 -17.71 2.90 -4.87
CA VAL A 188 -17.16 1.67 -5.45
C VAL A 188 -16.38 0.94 -4.37
N ALA A 189 -16.30 -0.38 -4.44
CA ALA A 189 -15.61 -1.15 -3.40
C ALA A 189 -15.04 -2.48 -3.89
N ILE A 190 -13.99 -2.91 -3.21
CA ILE A 190 -13.46 -4.27 -3.25
C ILE A 190 -13.44 -4.82 -1.82
N THR A 191 -13.96 -6.01 -1.61
CA THR A 191 -13.78 -6.75 -0.37
C THR A 191 -13.15 -8.10 -0.63
N GLY A 192 -12.33 -8.53 0.32
CA GLY A 192 -11.58 -9.75 0.20
C GLY A 192 -11.41 -10.48 1.50
N GLU A 193 -11.16 -11.78 1.38
CA GLU A 193 -10.85 -12.67 2.48
C GLU A 193 -9.69 -13.57 2.09
N ILE A 194 -8.74 -13.72 3.01
CA ILE A 194 -7.70 -14.74 2.95
C ILE A 194 -7.84 -15.64 4.17
N ASP A 195 -7.88 -16.95 3.95
CA ASP A 195 -7.88 -17.99 4.97
C ASP A 195 -6.61 -18.85 4.83
N LEU A 196 -5.65 -18.68 5.75
CA LEU A 196 -4.40 -19.45 5.75
C LEU A 196 -4.59 -20.91 6.17
N ALA A 197 -5.70 -21.28 6.80
CA ALA A 197 -5.97 -22.69 7.12
C ALA A 197 -6.39 -23.45 5.86
N LYS A 198 -7.10 -22.78 4.94
CA LYS A 198 -7.61 -23.36 3.68
C LYS A 198 -6.73 -23.05 2.47
N ASN A 199 -5.74 -22.17 2.60
CA ASN A 199 -4.96 -21.61 1.49
C ASN A 199 -5.81 -20.94 0.40
N SER A 200 -6.90 -20.28 0.81
CA SER A 200 -7.89 -19.73 -0.11
C SER A 200 -7.97 -18.21 -0.04
N LEU A 201 -8.01 -17.58 -1.21
CA LEU A 201 -8.36 -16.18 -1.44
C LEU A 201 -9.78 -16.12 -2.03
N ARG A 202 -10.61 -15.23 -1.48
CA ARG A 202 -11.90 -14.84 -2.04
C ARG A 202 -11.93 -13.33 -2.24
N LEU A 203 -12.38 -12.86 -3.39
CA LEU A 203 -12.50 -11.44 -3.73
C LEU A 203 -13.86 -11.17 -4.37
N SER A 204 -14.46 -10.04 -4.03
CA SER A 204 -15.62 -9.50 -4.73
C SER A 204 -15.48 -7.99 -4.82
N GLY A 205 -16.06 -7.38 -5.85
CA GLY A 205 -15.98 -5.94 -6.03
C GLY A 205 -17.00 -5.40 -7.02
N VAL A 206 -17.24 -4.10 -6.94
CA VAL A 206 -18.12 -3.31 -7.80
C VAL A 206 -17.43 -2.00 -8.11
N GLY A 207 -17.48 -1.60 -9.38
CA GLY A 207 -16.93 -0.34 -9.88
C GLY A 207 -15.58 -0.49 -10.55
N ASP A 208 -14.83 0.59 -10.58
CA ASP A 208 -13.60 0.75 -11.33
C ASP A 208 -12.33 0.69 -10.48
N MET A 209 -12.42 0.32 -9.20
CA MET A 209 -11.26 -0.08 -8.43
C MET A 209 -10.56 -1.30 -9.06
N SER A 210 -9.30 -1.52 -8.70
CA SER A 210 -8.50 -2.61 -9.25
C SER A 210 -7.92 -3.52 -8.17
N ALA A 211 -7.87 -4.81 -8.46
CA ALA A 211 -7.12 -5.77 -7.68
C ALA A 211 -5.99 -6.36 -8.52
N HIS A 212 -4.85 -6.60 -7.90
CA HIS A 212 -3.69 -7.21 -8.52
C HIS A 212 -3.17 -8.33 -7.63
N ILE A 213 -2.78 -9.43 -8.26
CA ILE A 213 -2.21 -10.59 -7.61
C ILE A 213 -0.81 -10.79 -8.17
N TYR A 214 0.19 -10.77 -7.28
CA TYR A 214 1.55 -11.19 -7.60
C TYR A 214 1.79 -12.60 -7.08
N ASP A 215 2.08 -13.51 -8.00
CA ASP A 215 2.53 -14.88 -7.73
C ASP A 215 3.52 -15.31 -8.82
N GLN A 216 4.52 -16.11 -8.45
CA GLN A 216 5.52 -16.66 -9.37
C GLN A 216 6.13 -15.63 -10.35
N GLU A 217 6.48 -14.44 -9.84
CA GLU A 217 7.04 -13.32 -10.63
C GLU A 217 6.11 -12.76 -11.72
N GLN A 218 4.82 -13.07 -11.66
CA GLN A 218 3.80 -12.53 -12.56
C GLN A 218 2.80 -11.67 -11.78
N ILE A 219 2.25 -10.66 -12.46
CA ILE A 219 1.13 -9.85 -11.93
C ILE A 219 -0.09 -10.09 -12.79
N GLN A 220 -1.15 -10.56 -12.16
CA GLN A 220 -2.47 -10.67 -12.74
C GLN A 220 -3.32 -9.49 -12.28
N HIS A 221 -3.93 -8.78 -13.23
CA HIS A 221 -4.92 -7.74 -12.96
C HIS A 221 -6.34 -8.34 -12.93
N ILE A 222 -7.14 -7.92 -11.97
CA ILE A 222 -8.53 -8.29 -11.78
C ILE A 222 -9.37 -7.02 -11.83
N ALA A 223 -10.31 -7.02 -12.78
CA ALA A 223 -11.32 -6.00 -12.93
C ALA A 223 -12.65 -6.49 -12.35
N PHE A 224 -13.48 -5.54 -11.93
CA PHE A 224 -14.79 -5.80 -11.34
C PHE A 224 -15.92 -5.32 -12.25
N ALA A 225 -17.14 -5.75 -11.94
CA ALA A 225 -18.30 -5.33 -12.70
C ALA A 225 -18.56 -3.82 -12.49
N PRO A 226 -18.90 -3.07 -13.55
CA PRO A 226 -19.20 -1.65 -13.40
C PRO A 226 -20.47 -1.44 -12.57
N GLY A 227 -20.49 -0.33 -11.83
CA GLY A 227 -21.62 0.07 -11.01
C GLY A 227 -21.18 0.82 -9.76
N ILE A 228 -22.16 1.26 -8.98
CA ILE A 228 -21.98 2.01 -7.75
C ILE A 228 -22.88 1.40 -6.68
N LEU A 229 -22.31 1.10 -5.52
CA LEU A 229 -23.04 0.60 -4.36
C LEU A 229 -23.92 1.72 -3.76
N GLY A 230 -25.16 1.38 -3.38
CA GLY A 230 -26.22 2.31 -3.00
C GLY A 230 -26.95 2.93 -4.20
N ARG A 231 -26.60 2.50 -5.41
CA ARG A 231 -27.13 2.99 -6.71
C ARG A 231 -27.36 1.80 -7.64
N GLU A 232 -27.04 1.94 -8.92
CA GLU A 232 -27.17 0.86 -9.91
C GLU A 232 -25.83 0.14 -10.08
N HIS A 233 -25.86 -1.18 -9.97
CA HIS A 233 -24.71 -2.03 -10.28
C HIS A 233 -25.16 -3.42 -10.75
N ARG A 234 -24.26 -4.12 -11.44
CA ARG A 234 -24.46 -5.55 -11.73
C ARG A 234 -24.09 -6.38 -10.51
N SER A 235 -24.66 -7.59 -10.39
CA SER A 235 -24.27 -8.53 -9.35
C SER A 235 -22.75 -8.77 -9.37
N ALA A 236 -22.11 -8.58 -8.23
CA ALA A 236 -20.69 -8.82 -8.08
C ALA A 236 -20.43 -10.34 -8.17
N THR A 237 -19.48 -10.74 -9.01
CA THR A 237 -19.05 -12.15 -9.09
C THR A 237 -17.89 -12.36 -8.15
N GLU A 238 -17.98 -13.39 -7.29
CA GLU A 238 -16.88 -13.76 -6.41
C GLU A 238 -15.77 -14.46 -7.21
N LEU A 239 -14.56 -13.91 -7.16
CA LEU A 239 -13.36 -14.58 -7.60
C LEU A 239 -12.81 -15.45 -6.46
N ARG A 240 -12.45 -16.69 -6.79
CA ARG A 240 -11.76 -17.61 -5.89
C ARG A 240 -10.43 -18.02 -6.48
N ALA A 241 -9.39 -18.02 -5.66
CA ALA A 241 -8.07 -18.48 -6.04
C ALA A 241 -7.40 -19.15 -4.84
N ASP A 242 -6.54 -20.11 -5.11
CA ASP A 242 -5.59 -20.64 -4.12
C ASP A 242 -4.28 -19.85 -4.23
N PHE A 243 -3.49 -19.80 -3.16
CA PHE A 243 -2.21 -19.10 -3.17
C PHE A 243 -1.02 -20.01 -2.87
N GLY A 244 0.11 -19.69 -3.52
CA GLY A 244 1.40 -20.33 -3.30
C GLY A 244 2.10 -19.89 -2.01
N LYS A 245 3.40 -20.20 -1.92
CA LYS A 245 4.21 -19.89 -0.72
C LYS A 245 4.46 -18.40 -0.51
N LYS A 246 4.57 -17.64 -1.60
CA LYS A 246 4.75 -16.20 -1.59
C LYS A 246 3.70 -15.58 -2.49
N TYR A 247 2.86 -14.75 -1.91
CA TYR A 247 1.70 -14.25 -2.61
C TYR A 247 1.38 -12.83 -2.15
N VAL A 248 1.18 -11.92 -3.09
CA VAL A 248 0.84 -10.51 -2.78
C VAL A 248 -0.48 -10.16 -3.41
N ILE A 249 -1.41 -9.65 -2.61
CA ILE A 249 -2.68 -9.09 -3.07
C ILE A 249 -2.61 -7.58 -2.88
N ILE A 250 -2.94 -6.85 -3.93
CA ILE A 250 -3.00 -5.39 -3.91
C ILE A 250 -4.39 -4.97 -4.35
N THR A 251 -5.10 -4.17 -3.56
CA THR A 251 -6.30 -3.46 -4.01
C THR A 251 -6.01 -1.96 -4.02
N ALA A 252 -6.47 -1.26 -5.04
CA ALA A 252 -6.22 0.17 -5.21
C ALA A 252 -7.46 0.88 -5.75
N SER A 253 -7.72 2.10 -5.25
CA SER A 253 -8.68 3.03 -5.86
C SER A 253 -8.21 3.45 -7.24
N ASP A 254 -9.10 4.07 -8.01
CA ASP A 254 -8.75 4.52 -9.35
C ASP A 254 -7.78 5.73 -9.32
N GLY A 255 -7.71 6.46 -8.19
CA GLY A 255 -6.68 7.44 -7.88
C GLY A 255 -5.24 6.92 -7.99
N ILE A 256 -5.04 5.60 -8.09
CA ILE A 256 -3.77 4.97 -8.42
C ILE A 256 -3.76 4.53 -9.89
N ARG A 257 -2.82 5.05 -10.67
CA ARG A 257 -2.59 4.57 -12.04
C ARG A 257 -2.26 3.08 -12.04
N ARG A 258 -2.81 2.31 -12.98
CA ARG A 258 -2.77 0.84 -13.01
C ARG A 258 -1.60 0.24 -13.80
N ASN A 259 -0.81 1.08 -14.49
CA ASN A 259 0.26 0.63 -15.38
C ASN A 259 1.58 0.38 -14.63
N TRP A 260 1.53 -0.46 -13.60
CA TRP A 260 2.70 -0.94 -12.87
C TRP A 260 2.75 -2.47 -12.94
N ASP A 261 3.94 -3.00 -13.19
CA ASP A 261 4.20 -4.42 -13.35
C ASP A 261 5.61 -4.74 -12.85
N VAL A 262 5.99 -6.02 -12.90
CA VAL A 262 7.31 -6.51 -12.49
C VAL A 262 8.46 -5.97 -13.33
N ALA A 263 8.20 -5.55 -14.57
CA ALA A 263 9.18 -4.94 -15.47
C ALA A 263 9.34 -3.43 -15.23
N ASN A 264 8.35 -2.78 -14.64
CA ASN A 264 8.36 -1.37 -14.27
C ASN A 264 8.91 -1.14 -12.85
N PHE A 265 8.72 -2.11 -11.96
CA PHE A 265 9.14 -2.07 -10.56
C PHE A 265 9.85 -3.37 -10.17
N VAL A 266 11.10 -3.52 -10.60
CA VAL A 266 11.85 -4.78 -10.50
C VAL A 266 12.15 -5.09 -9.04
N GLY A 267 11.63 -6.21 -8.55
CA GLY A 267 11.86 -6.67 -7.17
C GLY A 267 11.04 -5.94 -6.10
N LEU A 268 10.18 -4.98 -6.49
CA LEU A 268 9.32 -4.26 -5.54
C LEU A 268 8.36 -5.22 -4.83
N PHE A 269 7.71 -6.12 -5.56
CA PHE A 269 6.73 -7.06 -5.02
C PHE A 269 7.34 -8.13 -4.10
N ASN A 270 8.68 -8.13 -3.98
CA ASN A 270 9.39 -8.95 -3.01
C ASN A 270 9.65 -8.24 -1.67
N GLN A 271 9.33 -6.95 -1.57
CA GLN A 271 9.58 -6.11 -0.41
C GLN A 271 8.47 -6.22 0.64
N HIS A 272 8.68 -5.58 1.79
CA HIS A 272 7.66 -5.42 2.82
C HIS A 272 6.39 -4.75 2.24
N PRO A 273 5.17 -5.23 2.55
CA PRO A 273 3.93 -4.71 1.96
C PRO A 273 3.74 -3.20 2.17
N GLN A 274 4.15 -2.67 3.33
CA GLN A 274 4.11 -1.23 3.57
C GLN A 274 5.02 -0.44 2.60
N LEU A 275 6.21 -0.97 2.29
CA LEU A 275 7.12 -0.33 1.33
C LEU A 275 6.52 -0.38 -0.08
N ILE A 276 5.85 -1.48 -0.44
CA ILE A 276 5.11 -1.60 -1.70
C ILE A 276 4.01 -0.54 -1.78
N ALA A 277 3.17 -0.44 -0.74
CA ALA A 277 2.07 0.51 -0.67
C ALA A 277 2.55 1.96 -0.82
N TYR A 278 3.58 2.34 -0.06
CA TYR A 278 4.18 3.68 -0.17
C TYR A 278 4.81 3.94 -1.53
N THR A 279 5.56 2.98 -2.08
CA THR A 279 6.24 3.16 -3.37
C THR A 279 5.22 3.37 -4.49
N LEU A 280 4.22 2.50 -4.59
CA LEU A 280 3.18 2.61 -5.61
C LEU A 280 2.30 3.85 -5.37
N GLY A 281 1.89 4.11 -4.14
CA GLY A 281 1.05 5.26 -3.79
C GLY A 281 1.70 6.59 -4.15
N SER A 282 2.97 6.77 -3.80
CA SER A 282 3.71 8.00 -4.06
C SER A 282 4.08 8.21 -5.54
N ILE A 283 4.33 7.14 -6.31
CA ILE A 283 4.78 7.24 -7.72
C ILE A 283 3.61 7.19 -8.71
N MET A 284 2.62 6.35 -8.42
CA MET A 284 1.50 6.04 -9.32
C MET A 284 0.22 6.79 -8.95
N GLY A 285 0.20 7.51 -7.82
CA GLY A 285 -0.92 8.35 -7.41
C GLY A 285 -1.25 9.47 -8.40
N ARG A 286 -2.55 9.75 -8.55
CA ARG A 286 -3.08 10.86 -9.34
C ARG A 286 -3.32 12.05 -8.42
N ILE A 287 -2.67 13.17 -8.71
CA ILE A 287 -2.84 14.41 -7.92
C ILE A 287 -4.27 14.99 -7.98
N SER A 288 -5.09 14.51 -8.92
CA SER A 288 -6.45 14.95 -9.16
C SER A 288 -7.50 14.12 -8.42
N ASP A 289 -7.08 13.17 -7.57
CA ASP A 289 -7.99 12.27 -6.89
C ASP A 289 -7.57 11.94 -5.46
N ASP A 290 -8.52 11.39 -4.70
CA ASP A 290 -8.22 10.62 -3.49
C ASP A 290 -7.44 9.35 -3.90
N GLN A 291 -6.50 8.91 -3.05
CA GLN A 291 -5.56 7.83 -3.41
C GLN A 291 -5.50 6.80 -2.31
N SER A 292 -5.65 5.53 -2.65
CA SER A 292 -5.54 4.47 -1.65
C SER A 292 -5.03 3.14 -2.22
N ILE A 293 -4.24 2.45 -1.41
CA ILE A 293 -3.69 1.12 -1.70
C ILE A 293 -3.71 0.29 -0.41
N CYS A 294 -4.24 -0.93 -0.52
CA CYS A 294 -4.07 -1.99 0.46
C CYS A 294 -3.20 -3.09 -0.13
N VAL A 295 -2.09 -3.42 0.52
CA VAL A 295 -1.20 -4.52 0.14
C VAL A 295 -1.24 -5.57 1.24
N CYS A 296 -1.52 -6.82 0.89
CA CYS A 296 -1.38 -7.97 1.78
C CYS A 296 -0.36 -8.94 1.19
N THR A 297 0.57 -9.41 2.03
CA THR A 297 1.56 -10.43 1.67
C THR A 297 1.38 -11.66 2.55
N ILE A 298 1.47 -12.82 1.92
CA ILE A 298 1.50 -14.15 2.54
C ILE A 298 2.87 -14.75 2.24
N GLY A 299 3.58 -15.23 3.28
CA GLY A 299 4.93 -15.78 3.16
C GLY A 299 5.98 -15.05 3.98
#